data_AF-A0A522BF33-F1
#
_entry.id   AF-A0A522BF33-F1
#
_cell.length_a   1.000
_cell.length_b   1.000
_cell.length_c   1.000
_cell.angle_alpha   90.00
_cell.angle_beta   90.00
_cell.angle_gamma   90.00
#
_symmetry.space_group_name_H-M   'P 1'
#
loop_
_entity.id
_entity.type
_entity.pdbx_description
1 polymer ?
#
loop_
_entity_poly.entity_id
_entity_poly.type
_entity_poly.pdbx_seq_one_letter_code
_entity_poly.pdbx_strand_id
1 'polypeptide(L)'
;MRLSTTVLAGFAKRLRGGGDYASCRQCGACCERWGGTLLASESDVAAWKSEGREDLLSRVGPMGEIWLDPSTGIREKRCPYLSRASSGLAACLINGQKPLMCRQYPGPVQSFRCIGKVRFPLHPYWTADRVTLA
;
A
#
# COMPACT_ATOMS: atom_id res chain seq x y z
N MET A 1 39.38 -9.19 -25.87
CA MET A 1 38.68 -7.91 -25.62
C MET A 1 38.67 -7.62 -24.13
N ARG A 2 39.46 -6.64 -23.66
CA ARG A 2 39.46 -6.21 -22.25
C ARG A 2 38.31 -5.22 -22.08
N LEU A 3 37.26 -5.62 -21.35
CA LEU A 3 36.18 -4.71 -20.98
C LEU A 3 36.73 -3.65 -20.02
N SER A 4 36.41 -2.38 -20.28
CA SER A 4 36.80 -1.26 -19.43
C SER A 4 36.33 -1.46 -17.99
N THR A 5 37.13 -1.04 -17.02
CA THR A 5 36.83 -1.11 -15.57
C THR A 5 35.47 -0.49 -15.22
N THR A 6 35.02 0.50 -15.99
CA THR A 6 33.68 1.11 -15.85
C THR A 6 32.55 0.16 -16.22
N VAL A 7 32.73 -0.69 -17.23
CA VAL A 7 31.73 -1.68 -17.67
C VAL A 7 31.62 -2.81 -16.64
N LEU A 8 32.75 -3.25 -16.07
CA LEU A 8 32.78 -4.23 -14.99
C LEU A 8 32.16 -3.67 -13.69
N ALA A 9 32.39 -2.40 -13.36
CA ALA A 9 31.77 -1.74 -12.21
C ALA A 9 30.24 -1.58 -12.39
N GLY A 10 29.78 -1.25 -13.60
CA GLY A 10 28.36 -1.20 -13.95
C GLY A 10 27.68 -2.57 -13.85
N PHE A 11 28.34 -3.64 -14.31
CA PHE A 11 27.87 -5.02 -14.17
C PHE A 11 27.87 -5.47 -12.71
N ALA A 12 28.91 -5.17 -11.92
CA ALA A 12 28.97 -5.50 -10.50
C ALA A 12 27.91 -4.76 -9.66
N LYS A 13 27.50 -3.55 -10.06
CA LYS A 13 26.37 -2.83 -9.45
C LYS A 13 25.02 -3.45 -9.82
N ARG A 14 24.92 -4.06 -11.01
CA ARG A 14 23.71 -4.76 -11.49
C ARG A 14 23.57 -6.18 -10.91
N LEU A 15 24.68 -6.86 -10.67
CA LEU A 15 24.75 -8.21 -10.08
C LEU A 15 24.65 -8.22 -8.56
N ARG A 16 24.97 -7.10 -7.88
CA ARG A 16 24.60 -6.87 -6.47
C ARG A 16 23.12 -6.53 -6.36
N GLY A 17 22.26 -7.45 -6.80
CA GLY A 17 20.81 -7.39 -6.67
C GLY A 17 20.28 -7.31 -5.22
N GLY A 18 21.11 -7.01 -4.23
CA GLY A 18 20.72 -6.61 -2.88
C GLY A 18 20.49 -5.09 -2.85
N GLY A 19 19.33 -4.66 -3.31
CA GLY A 19 18.86 -3.30 -3.00
C GLY A 19 18.39 -3.29 -1.56
N ASP A 20 18.88 -2.32 -0.76
CA ASP A 20 18.47 -2.14 0.63
C ASP A 20 16.96 -2.26 0.77
N TYR A 21 16.51 -3.16 1.64
CA TYR A 21 15.10 -3.30 1.97
C TYR A 21 14.65 -2.01 2.67
N ALA A 22 13.81 -1.22 1.99
CA ALA A 22 13.34 0.05 2.53
C ALA A 22 11.99 -0.12 3.25
N SER A 23 11.75 0.75 4.23
CA SER A 23 10.44 0.93 4.86
C SER A 23 9.54 1.85 4.02
N CYS A 24 8.23 1.85 4.30
CA CYS A 24 7.33 2.83 3.69
C CYS A 24 7.78 4.24 4.03
N ARG A 25 8.01 5.06 3.00
CA ARG A 25 8.38 6.47 3.15
C ARG A 25 7.20 7.39 3.49
N GLN A 26 6.02 6.82 3.77
CA GLN A 26 4.80 7.57 4.06
C GLN A 26 4.49 8.66 3.01
N CYS A 27 4.70 8.38 1.73
CA CYS A 27 4.46 9.38 0.68
C CYS A 27 3.00 9.46 0.21
N GLY A 28 2.18 8.45 0.52
CA GLY A 28 0.75 8.38 0.15
C GLY A 28 0.46 8.00 -1.31
N ALA A 29 1.48 7.88 -2.17
CA ALA A 29 1.30 7.72 -3.61
C ALA A 29 0.49 6.47 -4.02
N CYS A 30 0.59 5.37 -3.26
CA CYS A 30 -0.23 4.18 -3.50
C CYS A 30 -1.72 4.42 -3.16
N CYS A 31 -2.01 5.10 -2.04
CA CYS A 31 -3.37 5.45 -1.65
C CYS A 31 -4.02 6.44 -2.62
N GLU A 32 -3.25 7.39 -3.16
CA GLU A 32 -3.74 8.34 -4.15
C GLU A 32 -4.03 7.69 -5.50
N ARG A 33 -3.22 6.70 -5.90
CA ARG A 33 -3.36 6.09 -7.22
C ARG A 33 -4.33 4.93 -7.27
N TRP A 34 -4.34 4.09 -6.25
CA TRP A 34 -5.11 2.84 -6.25
C TRP A 34 -6.09 2.75 -5.10
N GLY A 35 -6.04 3.65 -4.12
CA GLY A 35 -6.86 3.54 -2.92
C GLY A 35 -8.37 3.50 -3.18
N GLY A 36 -8.84 4.08 -4.28
CA GLY A 36 -10.23 4.02 -4.73
C GLY A 36 -10.58 2.82 -5.61
N THR A 37 -9.63 1.96 -5.98
CA THR A 37 -9.84 0.85 -6.94
C THR A 37 -9.70 -0.53 -6.28
N LEU A 38 -9.66 -0.60 -4.95
CA LEU A 38 -9.44 -1.84 -4.22
C LEU A 38 -10.75 -2.56 -3.90
N LEU A 39 -10.65 -3.82 -3.49
CA LEU A 39 -11.76 -4.61 -2.97
C LEU A 39 -11.49 -4.96 -1.51
N ALA A 40 -12.56 -4.99 -0.71
CA ALA A 40 -12.58 -5.63 0.59
C ALA A 40 -12.87 -7.12 0.40
N SER A 41 -12.15 -7.99 1.12
CA SER A 41 -12.53 -9.40 1.19
C SER A 41 -13.72 -9.59 2.14
N GLU A 42 -14.37 -10.76 2.07
CA GLU A 42 -15.38 -11.14 3.06
C GLU A 42 -14.82 -11.13 4.49
N SER A 43 -13.54 -11.52 4.66
CA SER A 43 -12.87 -11.46 5.96
C SER A 43 -12.62 -10.04 6.45
N ASP A 44 -12.34 -9.08 5.56
CA ASP A 44 -12.24 -7.66 5.92
C ASP A 44 -13.60 -7.16 6.42
N VAL A 45 -14.67 -7.46 5.68
CA VAL A 45 -16.04 -7.07 6.06
C VAL A 45 -16.47 -7.72 7.38
N ALA A 46 -16.17 -9.00 7.58
CA ALA A 46 -16.49 -9.70 8.82
C ALA A 46 -15.75 -9.09 10.03
N ALA A 47 -14.46 -8.76 9.87
CA ALA A 47 -13.69 -8.08 10.91
C ALA A 47 -14.26 -6.69 11.24
N TRP A 48 -14.60 -5.90 10.21
CA TRP A 48 -15.21 -4.58 10.43
C TRP A 48 -16.57 -4.66 11.12
N LYS A 49 -17.38 -5.69 10.82
CA LYS A 49 -18.62 -5.98 11.55
C LYS A 49 -18.35 -6.32 13.01
N SER A 50 -17.40 -7.20 13.31
CA SER A 50 -17.11 -7.57 14.71
C SER A 50 -16.50 -6.41 15.51
N GLU A 51 -15.82 -5.48 14.83
CA GLU A 51 -15.26 -4.27 15.43
C GLU A 51 -16.26 -3.09 15.50
N GLY A 52 -17.49 -3.24 14.99
CA GLY A 52 -18.49 -2.17 14.98
C GLY A 52 -18.12 -0.98 14.10
N ARG A 53 -17.33 -1.21 13.03
CA ARG A 53 -16.82 -0.17 12.11
C ARG A 53 -17.82 0.18 11.03
N GLU A 54 -18.97 0.70 11.44
CA GLU A 54 -20.03 1.14 10.54
C GLU A 54 -19.56 2.20 9.53
N ASP A 55 -18.57 3.02 9.90
CA ASP A 55 -17.93 4.00 9.03
C ASP A 55 -17.20 3.38 7.83
N LEU A 56 -16.66 2.16 8.00
CA LEU A 56 -16.05 1.39 6.92
C LEU A 56 -17.12 0.62 6.14
N LEU A 57 -18.05 -0.02 6.84
CA LEU A 57 -19.10 -0.85 6.26
C LEU A 57 -20.02 -0.06 5.32
N SER A 58 -20.34 1.20 5.67
CA SER A 58 -21.17 2.07 4.84
C SER A 58 -20.52 2.47 3.51
N ARG A 59 -19.26 2.06 3.26
CA ARG A 59 -18.48 2.39 2.07
C ARG A 59 -18.13 1.16 1.23
N VAL A 60 -18.74 0.01 1.50
CA VAL A 60 -18.53 -1.25 0.78
C VAL A 60 -19.66 -1.50 -0.21
N GLY A 61 -19.30 -1.72 -1.47
CA GLY A 61 -20.23 -2.10 -2.53
C GLY A 61 -20.63 -3.58 -2.46
N PRO A 62 -21.68 -3.97 -3.22
CA PRO A 62 -22.22 -5.32 -3.19
C PRO A 62 -21.21 -6.40 -3.64
N MET A 63 -20.20 -6.05 -4.45
CA MET A 63 -19.15 -6.97 -4.88
C MET A 63 -17.83 -6.73 -4.13
N GLY A 64 -17.89 -6.06 -2.97
CA GLY A 64 -16.74 -5.73 -2.14
C GLY A 64 -15.98 -4.49 -2.61
N GLU A 65 -16.52 -3.70 -3.54
CA GLU A 65 -15.87 -2.48 -3.99
C GLU A 65 -15.70 -1.48 -2.86
N ILE A 66 -14.49 -0.95 -2.73
CA ILE A 66 -14.19 0.15 -1.81
C ILE A 66 -13.48 1.27 -2.57
N TRP A 67 -13.68 2.54 -2.26
CA TRP A 67 -14.57 3.11 -1.23
C TRP A 67 -15.75 3.80 -1.91
N LEU A 68 -16.98 3.49 -1.50
CA LEU A 68 -18.15 4.25 -1.93
C LEU A 68 -18.34 5.48 -1.03
N ASP A 69 -18.80 6.57 -1.61
CA ASP A 69 -19.37 7.68 -0.87
C ASP A 69 -20.74 7.23 -0.32
N PRO A 70 -20.96 7.20 1.01
CA PRO A 70 -22.22 6.75 1.60
C PRO A 70 -23.44 7.59 1.20
N SER A 71 -23.24 8.85 0.80
CA SER A 71 -24.32 9.77 0.45
C SER A 71 -24.77 9.62 -1.00
N THR A 72 -23.85 9.28 -1.90
CA THR A 72 -24.12 9.21 -3.35
C THR A 72 -24.06 7.79 -3.91
N GLY A 73 -23.45 6.85 -3.19
CA GLY A 73 -23.12 5.51 -3.67
C GLY A 73 -22.01 5.49 -4.74
N ILE A 74 -21.43 6.64 -5.07
CA ILE A 74 -20.41 6.76 -6.12
C ILE A 74 -19.05 6.34 -5.57
N ARG A 75 -18.28 5.64 -6.39
CA ARG A 75 -16.94 5.20 -6.03
C ARG A 75 -15.95 6.37 -5.98
N GLU A 76 -15.27 6.48 -4.86
CA GLU A 76 -14.21 7.47 -4.63
C GLU A 76 -13.02 7.21 -5.55
N LYS A 77 -12.45 8.28 -6.11
CA LYS A 77 -11.25 8.17 -6.96
C LYS A 77 -9.98 7.87 -6.16
N ARG A 78 -9.97 8.20 -4.85
CA ARG A 78 -8.82 8.06 -3.94
C ARG A 78 -9.27 7.44 -2.62
N CYS A 79 -8.33 6.98 -1.80
CA CYS A 79 -8.65 6.53 -0.45
C CYS A 79 -9.14 7.71 0.41
N PRO A 80 -10.36 7.66 0.99
CA PRO A 80 -10.86 8.72 1.87
C PRO A 80 -10.15 8.73 3.23
N TYR A 81 -9.45 7.65 3.58
CA TYR A 81 -8.69 7.51 4.82
C TYR A 81 -7.21 7.92 4.70
N LEU A 82 -6.83 8.53 3.58
CA LEU A 82 -5.52 9.13 3.40
C LEU A 82 -5.49 10.50 4.08
N SER A 83 -4.71 10.63 5.14
CA SER A 83 -4.43 11.90 5.80
C SER A 83 -3.02 12.40 5.44
N ARG A 84 -2.84 13.71 5.35
CA ARG A 84 -1.53 14.36 5.14
C ARG A 84 -1.24 15.32 6.30
N ALA A 85 -0.10 15.13 6.95
CA ALA A 85 0.41 16.06 7.93
C ALA A 85 1.01 17.30 7.24
N SER A 86 1.18 18.39 7.99
CA SER A 86 1.86 19.61 7.51
C SER A 86 3.31 19.37 7.10
N SER A 87 3.96 18.35 7.66
CA SER A 87 5.30 17.88 7.27
C SER A 87 5.35 17.23 5.88
N GLY A 88 4.20 17.01 5.23
CA GLY A 88 4.09 16.32 3.94
C GLY A 88 4.00 14.80 4.04
N LEU A 89 4.19 14.22 5.23
CA LEU A 89 4.01 12.80 5.48
C LEU A 89 2.53 12.40 5.40
N ALA A 90 2.28 11.23 4.82
CA ALA A 90 0.96 10.62 4.72
C ALA A 90 0.73 9.58 5.81
N ALA A 91 -0.47 9.57 6.37
CA ALA A 91 -0.94 8.59 7.33
C ALA A 91 -2.22 7.92 6.81
N CYS A 92 -2.39 6.65 7.17
CA CYS A 92 -3.65 5.95 6.96
C CYS A 92 -4.44 5.98 8.27
N LEU A 93 -5.61 6.60 8.25
CA LEU A 93 -6.46 6.75 9.43
C LEU A 93 -7.08 5.43 9.92
N ILE A 94 -7.04 4.39 9.09
CA ILE A 94 -7.59 3.06 9.38
C ILE A 94 -6.51 1.99 9.39
N ASN A 95 -5.29 2.34 9.84
CA ASN A 95 -4.11 1.47 9.69
C ASN A 95 -4.35 0.03 10.19
N GLY A 96 -4.94 -0.13 11.38
CA GLY A 96 -5.26 -1.43 11.95
C GLY A 96 -6.36 -2.19 11.20
N GLN A 97 -7.28 -1.47 10.58
CA GLN A 97 -8.45 -2.01 9.87
C GLN A 97 -8.29 -2.01 8.36
N LYS A 98 -7.05 -1.88 7.86
CA LYS A 98 -6.81 -1.92 6.43
C LYS A 98 -7.39 -3.19 5.82
N PRO A 99 -8.03 -3.10 4.64
CA PRO A 99 -8.42 -4.29 3.91
C PRO A 99 -7.18 -5.10 3.51
N LEU A 100 -7.35 -6.40 3.29
CA LEU A 100 -6.28 -7.33 2.96
C LEU A 100 -5.47 -6.87 1.74
N MET A 101 -6.12 -6.34 0.70
CA MET A 101 -5.44 -5.80 -0.48
C MET A 101 -4.51 -4.63 -0.15
N CYS A 102 -4.91 -3.75 0.78
CA CYS A 102 -4.02 -2.70 1.29
C CYS A 102 -2.85 -3.32 2.06
N ARG A 103 -3.12 -4.35 2.88
CA ARG A 103 -2.12 -4.97 3.74
C ARG A 103 -1.03 -5.73 3.00
N GLN A 104 -1.40 -6.38 1.91
CA GLN A 104 -0.48 -7.18 1.10
C GLN A 104 0.37 -6.34 0.15
N TYR A 105 0.15 -5.03 0.09
CA TYR A 105 0.90 -4.16 -0.81
C TYR A 105 2.20 -3.63 -0.17
N PRO A 106 3.34 -3.66 -0.90
CA PRO A 106 3.57 -4.34 -2.17
C PRO A 106 3.87 -5.83 -1.97
N GLY A 107 3.28 -6.69 -2.80
CA GLY A 107 3.36 -8.15 -2.66
C GLY A 107 3.99 -8.85 -3.87
N PRO A 108 3.82 -10.18 -3.98
CA PRO A 108 4.36 -10.98 -5.08
C PRO A 108 3.96 -10.47 -6.48
N VAL A 109 2.71 -10.03 -6.63
CA VAL A 109 2.18 -9.49 -7.89
C VAL A 109 2.97 -8.26 -8.37
N GLN A 110 3.47 -7.44 -7.44
CA GLN A 110 4.30 -6.27 -7.76
C GLN A 110 5.81 -6.57 -7.63
N SER A 111 6.19 -7.85 -7.49
CA SER A 111 7.55 -8.28 -7.18
C SER A 111 8.14 -7.53 -5.97
N PHE A 112 7.32 -7.29 -4.95
CA PHE A 112 7.68 -6.58 -3.72
C PHE A 112 8.21 -5.16 -3.98
N ARG A 113 7.71 -4.49 -5.03
CA ARG A 113 8.03 -3.10 -5.33
C ARG A 113 6.83 -2.20 -5.19
N CYS A 114 7.01 -1.06 -4.51
CA CYS A 114 5.96 -0.04 -4.48
C CYS A 114 5.90 0.75 -5.80
N ILE A 115 4.96 1.68 -5.92
CA ILE A 115 4.82 2.55 -7.10
C ILE A 115 6.08 3.36 -7.42
N GLY A 116 6.82 3.75 -6.38
CA GLY A 116 8.10 4.43 -6.51
C GLY A 116 9.27 3.50 -6.87
N LYS A 117 9.00 2.24 -7.25
CA LYS A 117 9.98 1.19 -7.57
C LYS A 117 10.94 0.83 -6.43
N VAL A 118 10.61 1.23 -5.20
CA VAL A 118 11.34 0.85 -3.99
C VAL A 118 11.05 -0.60 -3.63
N ARG A 119 12.08 -1.39 -3.34
CA ARG A 119 11.96 -2.82 -3.00
C ARG A 119 11.76 -3.01 -1.50
N PHE A 120 10.82 -3.88 -1.15
CA PHE A 120 10.46 -4.27 0.20
C PHE A 120 10.95 -5.69 0.49
N PRO A 121 11.18 -6.03 1.78
CA PRO A 121 11.55 -7.39 2.16
C PRO A 121 10.44 -8.38 1.79
N LEU A 122 10.84 -9.61 1.51
CA LEU A 122 9.93 -10.74 1.31
C LEU A 122 9.27 -11.03 2.66
N HIS A 123 8.16 -10.36 2.95
CA HIS A 123 7.40 -10.61 4.16
C HIS A 123 5.99 -11.07 3.77
N PRO A 124 5.55 -12.28 4.18
CA PRO A 124 4.32 -12.84 3.64
C PRO A 124 3.04 -12.19 4.21
N TYR A 125 3.15 -11.39 5.29
CA TYR A 125 1.99 -11.00 6.08
C TYR A 125 1.89 -9.52 6.49
N TRP A 126 2.77 -8.62 6.02
CA TRP A 126 2.85 -7.28 6.61
C TRP A 126 2.85 -6.14 5.58
N THR A 127 2.06 -5.12 5.91
CA THR A 127 2.06 -3.80 5.30
C THR A 127 3.46 -3.22 5.29
N ALA A 128 3.87 -2.65 4.15
CA ALA A 128 5.06 -1.80 4.05
C ALA A 128 5.07 -0.65 5.08
N ASP A 129 3.91 -0.21 5.53
CA ASP A 129 3.70 0.83 6.53
C ASP A 129 3.80 0.31 7.96
N ARG A 130 5.03 0.08 8.44
CA ARG A 130 5.26 0.40 9.85
C ARG A 130 5.09 1.91 9.97
N VAL A 131 3.94 2.34 10.46
CA VAL A 131 3.87 3.68 11.02
C VAL A 131 4.76 3.61 12.26
N THR A 132 5.99 4.09 12.17
CA THR A 132 6.66 4.63 13.37
C THR A 132 5.89 5.89 13.72
N LEU A 133 4.72 5.73 14.34
CA LEU A 133 4.18 6.76 15.21
C LEU A 133 5.12 6.76 16.41
N ALA A 134 6.15 7.59 16.34
CA ALA A 134 6.79 8.14 17.51
C ALA A 134 5.89 9.26 18.05
#